data_AF-A0A7W1HKK3-F1
#
_entry.id   AF-A0A7W1HKK3-F1
#
_cell.length_a   1.000
_cell.length_b   1.000
_cell.length_c   1.000
_cell.angle_alpha   90.00
_cell.angle_beta   90.00
_cell.angle_gamma   90.00
#
_symmetry.space_group_name_H-M   'P 1'
#
loop_
_entity.id
_entity.type
_entity.pdbx_description
1 polymer ?
#
loop_
_entity_poly.entity_id
_entity_poly.type
_entity_poly.pdbx_seq_one_letter_code
_entity_poly.pdbx_strand_id
1 'polypeptide(L)' 'MPEADDHLRPLREALEQVHARLGGIIARLGPPAEARYLRWRCTGCGYLKHFTRPMPAHVAPPCPKCQG' A
#
# COMPACT_ATOMS: atom_id res chain seq x y z
N MET A 1 -39.86 11.25 -18.34
CA MET A 1 -38.77 12.20 -18.08
C MET A 1 -37.44 11.56 -18.47
N PRO A 2 -37.04 11.58 -19.76
CA PRO A 2 -35.80 10.94 -20.23
C PRO A 2 -34.62 11.90 -20.47
N GLU A 3 -34.84 13.22 -20.52
CA GLU A 3 -33.82 14.20 -20.93
C GLU A 3 -32.73 14.43 -19.86
N ALA A 4 -33.08 14.29 -18.58
CA ALA A 4 -32.11 14.46 -17.49
C ALA A 4 -31.03 13.36 -17.48
N ASP A 5 -31.34 12.16 -17.98
CA ASP A 5 -30.39 11.04 -18.06
C ASP A 5 -29.39 11.24 -19.21
N ASP A 6 -29.82 11.89 -20.30
CA ASP A 6 -29.00 12.15 -21.49
C ASP A 6 -27.87 13.14 -21.18
N HIS A 7 -28.16 14.21 -20.43
CA HIS A 7 -27.17 15.22 -20.06
C HIS A 7 -26.12 14.74 -19.06
N LEU A 8 -26.41 13.67 -18.32
CA LEU A 8 -25.48 13.08 -17.35
C LEU A 8 -24.60 11.98 -17.96
N ARG A 9 -24.94 11.49 -19.17
CA ARG A 9 -24.16 10.48 -19.89
C ARG A 9 -22.69 10.88 -20.08
N PRO A 10 -22.36 12.10 -20.52
CA PRO A 10 -20.95 12.50 -20.69
C PRO A 10 -20.19 12.52 -19.37
N LEU A 11 -20.85 12.91 -18.27
CA LEU A 11 -20.26 12.92 -16.95
C LEU A 11 -19.98 11.48 -16.45
N ARG A 12 -20.92 10.56 -16.70
CA ARG A 12 -20.76 9.14 -16.38
C ARG A 12 -19.57 8.54 -17.14
N GLU A 13 -19.51 8.77 -18.45
CA GLU A 13 -18.41 8.28 -19.30
C GLU A 13 -17.06 8.84 -18.84
N ALA A 14 -17.00 10.14 -18.48
CA ALA A 14 -15.78 10.75 -17.95
C ALA A 14 -15.34 10.10 -16.63
N LEU A 15 -16.27 9.83 -15.72
CA LEU A 15 -15.97 9.17 -14.44
C LEU A 15 -15.51 7.72 -14.64
N GLU A 16 -16.13 6.99 -15.55
CA GLU A 16 -15.71 5.62 -15.92
C GLU A 16 -14.30 5.60 -16.50
N GLN A 17 -13.96 6.55 -17.37
CA GLN A 17 -12.61 6.70 -17.90
C GLN A 17 -11.58 7.00 -16.82
N VAL A 18 -11.89 7.91 -15.88
CA VAL A 18 -11.03 8.22 -14.74
C VAL A 18 -10.82 6.97 -13.88
N HIS A 19 -11.88 6.24 -13.57
CA HIS A 19 -11.81 5.02 -12.77
C HIS A 19 -10.95 3.94 -13.47
N ALA A 20 -11.19 3.69 -14.75
CA ALA A 20 -10.39 2.74 -15.52
C ALA A 20 -8.90 3.11 -15.54
N ARG A 21 -8.60 4.40 -15.72
CA ARG A 21 -7.22 4.91 -15.72
C ARG A 21 -6.55 4.76 -14.37
N LEU A 22 -7.24 5.08 -13.28
CA LEU A 22 -6.74 4.88 -11.90
C LEU A 22 -6.50 3.41 -11.61
N GLY A 23 -7.42 2.52 -12.00
CA GLY A 23 -7.26 1.07 -11.86
C GLY A 23 -6.03 0.55 -12.60
N GLY A 24 -5.79 1.02 -13.83
CA GLY A 24 -4.59 0.69 -14.59
C GLY A 24 -3.29 1.20 -13.96
N ILE A 25 -3.30 2.38 -13.36
CA ILE A 25 -2.15 2.93 -12.62
C ILE A 25 -1.87 2.08 -11.37
N ILE A 26 -2.90 1.75 -10.59
CA ILE A 26 -2.78 0.91 -9.39
C ILE A 26 -2.22 -0.47 -9.76
N ALA A 27 -2.73 -1.09 -10.82
CA ALA A 27 -2.21 -2.38 -11.29
C ALA A 27 -0.73 -2.31 -11.67
N ARG A 28 -0.26 -1.20 -12.26
CA ARG A 28 1.15 -0.97 -12.61
C ARG A 28 2.04 -0.68 -11.41
N LEU A 29 1.50 -0.05 -10.37
CA LEU A 29 2.22 0.16 -9.10
C LEU A 29 2.45 -1.17 -8.37
N GLY A 30 1.69 -2.21 -8.70
CA GLY A 30 1.72 -3.48 -8.01
C GLY A 30 1.14 -3.36 -6.59
N PRO A 31 1.12 -4.46 -5.81
CA PRO A 31 0.85 -4.33 -4.38
C PRO A 31 1.87 -3.35 -3.78
N PRO A 32 1.47 -2.49 -2.81
CA PRO A 32 2.41 -1.62 -2.12
C PRO A 32 3.59 -2.48 -1.71
N ALA A 33 4.78 -2.16 -2.22
CA ALA A 33 5.97 -2.93 -1.95
C ALA A 33 6.11 -2.96 -0.44
N GLU A 34 5.79 -4.11 0.14
CA GLU A 34 5.90 -4.30 1.57
C GLU A 34 7.32 -3.90 1.93
N ALA A 35 7.47 -2.89 2.78
CA ALA A 35 8.78 -2.37 3.08
C ALA A 35 9.55 -3.50 3.77
N ARG A 36 10.41 -4.16 2.99
CA ARG A 36 11.22 -5.28 3.44
C ARG A 36 12.52 -4.70 3.93
N TYR A 37 12.71 -4.73 5.24
CA TYR A 37 13.90 -4.19 5.87
C TYR A 37 14.92 -5.30 6.07
N LEU A 38 16.17 -5.03 5.71
CA LEU A 38 17.32 -5.89 6.07
C LEU A 38 17.79 -5.64 7.51
N ARG A 39 17.32 -4.54 8.12
CA ARG A 39 17.62 -4.16 9.50
C ARG A 39 16.40 -3.58 10.18
N TRP A 40 16.20 -3.95 11.43
CA TRP A 40 15.15 -3.39 12.29
C TRP A 40 15.78 -2.86 13.57
N ARG A 41 15.34 -1.69 14.04
CA ARG A 41 15.80 -1.07 15.28
C ARG A 41 14.65 -1.05 16.28
N CYS A 42 14.88 -1.59 17.48
CA CYS A 42 13.93 -1.50 18.57
C CYS A 42 13.78 -0.04 19.02
N THR A 43 12.54 0.43 19.13
CA THR A 43 12.23 1.80 19.59
C THR A 43 12.40 1.97 21.10
N GLY A 44 12.31 0.89 21.89
CA GLY A 44 12.49 0.92 23.34
C GLY A 44 13.97 0.95 23.77
N CYS A 45 14.76 -0.04 23.35
CA CYS A 45 16.17 -0.17 23.78
C CYS A 45 17.21 0.17 22.71
N GLY A 46 16.79 0.56 21.50
CA GLY A 46 17.69 0.90 20.41
C GLY A 46 18.43 -0.28 19.76
N TYR A 47 18.19 -1.52 20.19
CA TYR A 47 18.83 -2.72 19.65
C TYR A 47 18.60 -2.86 18.14
N LEU A 48 19.68 -3.11 17.39
CA LEU A 48 19.64 -3.29 15.94
C LEU A 48 19.71 -4.78 15.60
N LYS A 49 18.66 -5.30 14.95
CA LYS A 49 18.59 -6.66 14.42
C LYS A 49 18.87 -6.62 12.91
N HIS A 50 19.83 -7.42 12.47
CA HIS A 50 20.07 -7.67 11.05
C HIS A 50 19.37 -8.95 10.64
N PHE A 51 18.68 -8.93 9.49
CA PHE A 51 18.05 -10.11 8.93
C PHE A 51 18.89 -10.64 7.78
N THR A 52 19.03 -11.95 7.69
CA THR A 52 19.70 -12.63 6.56
C THR A 52 18.83 -12.63 5.31
N ARG A 53 17.53 -12.34 5.44
CA ARG A 53 16.57 -12.17 4.33
C ARG A 53 15.69 -10.94 4.59
N PRO A 54 15.26 -10.21 3.54
CA PRO A 54 14.38 -9.06 3.72
C PRO A 54 13.07 -9.47 4.42
N MET A 55 12.77 -8.83 5.56
CA MET A 55 11.59 -9.13 6.38
C MET A 55 10.58 -7.99 6.34
N PRO A 56 9.27 -8.27 6.27
CA PRO A 56 8.23 -7.27 6.46
C PRO A 56 8.37 -6.54 7.79
N ALA A 57 8.21 -5.22 7.81
CA ALA A 57 8.24 -4.45 9.06
C ALA A 57 7.23 -4.93 10.11
N HIS A 58 6.06 -5.39 9.67
CA HIS A 58 4.95 -5.79 10.55
C HIS A 58 5.14 -7.19 11.17
N VAL A 59 6.11 -7.98 10.68
CA VAL A 59 6.44 -9.33 11.19
C VAL A 59 7.77 -9.30 11.95
N ALA A 60 8.29 -8.12 12.31
CA ALA A 60 9.48 -8.05 13.13
C ALA A 60 9.20 -8.77 14.47
N PRO A 61 9.90 -9.88 14.78
CA PRO A 61 9.69 -10.60 16.03
C PRO A 61 10.02 -9.68 17.23
N PRO A 62 9.45 -9.97 18.41
CA PRO A 62 9.68 -9.17 19.61
C PRO A 62 11.17 -8.94 19.86
N CYS A 63 11.50 -7.77 20.42
CA CYS A 63 12.89 -7.42 20.70
C CYS A 63 13.50 -8.49 21.62
N PRO A 64 14.63 -9.13 21.28
CA PRO A 64 15.23 -10.12 22.16
C PRO A 64 15.70 -9.52 23.50
N LYS A 65 15.94 -8.21 23.55
CA LYS A 65 16.34 -7.50 24.77
C LYS A 65 15.15 -7.04 25.62
N CYS A 66 14.08 -6.56 24.99
CA CYS A 66 12.89 -6.12 25.71
C CYS A 66 11.85 -7.22 25.89
N GLN A 67 12.03 -8.36 25.21
CA GLN A 67 11.06 -9.45 25.03
C GLN A 67 9.71 -9.07 24.40
N GLY A 68 9.55 -7.81 23.99
CA GLY A 68 8.26 -7.29 23.53
C GLY A 68 7.55 -6.66 24.70
#